data_AF-A0A965JP65-F1
#
_entry.id   AF-A0A965JP65-F1
#
_cell.length_a   1.000
_cell.length_b   1.000
_cell.length_c   1.000
_cell.angle_alpha   90.00
_cell.angle_beta   90.00
_cell.angle_gamma   90.00
#
_symmetry.space_group_name_H-M   'P 1'
#
loop_
_entity.id
_entity.type
_entity.pdbx_description
1 polymer ?
#
loop_
_entity_poly.entity_id
_entity_poly.type
_entity_poly.pdbx_seq_one_letter_code
_entity_poly.pdbx_strand_id
1 'polypeptide(L)'
;MYFWNIVGNANNKAHASQLLAHVYATLKEPVPAANYLAKSFSVLTAETAQPWERALAHAVAANVASANGQTAEHAAHYQKASEQIAALPDAEERAILEATLRVLPVPIR
;
A
#
# COMPACT_ATOMS: atom_id res chain seq x y z
N MET A 1 -16.14 -0.70 -15.46
CA MET A 1 -17.37 0.09 -15.30
C MET A 1 -17.23 1.38 -16.10
N TYR A 2 -18.19 1.70 -16.99
CA TYR A 2 -18.12 2.86 -17.91
C TYR A 2 -17.94 4.21 -17.23
N PHE A 3 -18.53 4.40 -16.04
CA PHE A 3 -18.38 5.62 -15.23
C PHE A 3 -16.91 6.02 -14.99
N TRP A 4 -16.05 5.05 -14.65
CA TRP A 4 -14.63 5.32 -14.40
C TRP A 4 -13.81 5.62 -15.67
N ASN A 5 -14.35 5.38 -16.86
CA ASN A 5 -13.73 5.90 -18.09
C ASN A 5 -13.96 7.40 -18.24
N ILE A 6 -15.01 7.95 -17.62
CA ILE A 6 -15.35 9.37 -17.71
C ILE A 6 -14.65 10.17 -16.61
N VAL A 7 -14.70 9.69 -15.35
CA VAL A 7 -14.18 10.45 -14.20
C VAL A 7 -12.89 9.88 -13.60
N GLY A 8 -12.42 8.73 -14.09
CA GLY A 8 -11.22 8.07 -13.56
C GLY A 8 -9.94 8.66 -14.14
N ASN A 9 -9.12 9.26 -13.29
CA ASN A 9 -7.75 9.63 -13.64
C ASN A 9 -6.76 8.49 -13.28
N ALA A 10 -5.47 8.68 -13.62
CA ALA A 10 -4.43 7.69 -13.32
C ALA A 10 -4.31 7.41 -11.82
N ASN A 11 -4.45 8.45 -10.97
CA ASN A 11 -4.37 8.31 -9.52
C ASN A 11 -5.51 7.44 -8.96
N ASN A 12 -6.75 7.69 -9.39
CA ASN A 12 -7.93 6.92 -8.99
C ASN A 12 -7.78 5.44 -9.38
N LYS A 13 -7.24 5.16 -10.58
CA LYS A 13 -6.97 3.79 -11.05
C LYS A 13 -5.87 3.11 -10.24
N ALA A 14 -4.84 3.86 -9.83
CA ALA A 14 -3.78 3.36 -8.96
C ALA A 14 -4.33 3.01 -7.57
N HIS A 15 -5.12 3.89 -6.95
CA HIS A 15 -5.79 3.61 -5.67
C HIS A 15 -6.69 2.39 -5.72
N ALA A 16 -7.52 2.27 -6.75
CA ALA A 16 -8.36 1.08 -6.94
C ALA A 16 -7.51 -0.21 -7.04
N SER A 17 -6.39 -0.16 -7.75
CA SER A 17 -5.47 -1.30 -7.86
C SER A 17 -4.77 -1.59 -6.53
N GLN A 18 -4.33 -0.57 -5.78
CA GLN A 18 -3.73 -0.74 -4.46
C GLN A 18 -4.70 -1.41 -3.47
N LEU A 19 -5.98 -1.02 -3.48
CA LEU A 19 -7.00 -1.65 -2.65
C LEU A 19 -7.19 -3.13 -3.00
N LEU A 20 -7.22 -3.48 -4.29
CA LEU A 20 -7.25 -4.88 -4.72
C LEU A 20 -5.99 -5.65 -4.27
N ALA A 21 -4.81 -5.05 -4.39
CA ALA A 21 -3.57 -5.64 -3.92
C ALA A 21 -3.63 -5.97 -2.42
N HIS A 22 -4.12 -5.02 -1.62
CA HIS A 22 -4.30 -5.20 -0.19
C HIS A 22 -5.30 -6.32 0.14
N VAL A 23 -6.46 -6.35 -0.53
CA VAL A 23 -7.48 -7.39 -0.33
C VAL A 23 -6.91 -8.78 -0.65
N TYR A 24 -6.27 -8.95 -1.82
CA TYR A 24 -5.70 -10.25 -2.19
C TYR A 24 -4.56 -10.68 -1.25
N ALA A 25 -3.70 -9.76 -0.81
CA ALA A 25 -2.66 -10.09 0.17
C ALA A 25 -3.25 -10.54 1.51
N THR A 26 -4.31 -9.88 1.97
CA THR A 26 -5.05 -10.26 3.19
C THR A 26 -5.70 -11.64 3.07
N LEU A 27 -6.23 -11.97 1.89
CA LEU A 27 -6.78 -13.29 1.58
C LEU A 27 -5.71 -14.37 1.33
N LYS A 28 -4.41 -14.02 1.45
CA LYS A 28 -3.28 -14.92 1.19
C LYS A 28 -3.24 -15.44 -0.25
N GLU A 29 -3.62 -14.58 -1.20
CA GLU A 29 -3.57 -14.79 -2.64
C GLU A 29 -2.43 -13.95 -3.26
N PRO A 30 -1.16 -14.40 -3.16
CA PRO A 30 0.01 -13.56 -3.46
C PRO A 30 0.14 -13.12 -4.91
N VAL A 31 -0.24 -13.98 -5.86
CA VAL A 31 -0.10 -13.73 -7.30
C VAL A 31 -0.98 -12.55 -7.77
N PRO A 32 -2.30 -12.55 -7.53
CA PRO A 32 -3.11 -11.39 -7.88
C PRO A 32 -2.72 -10.17 -7.05
N ALA A 33 -2.32 -10.33 -5.79
CA ALA A 33 -1.87 -9.23 -4.96
C ALA A 33 -0.67 -8.47 -5.57
N ALA A 34 0.37 -9.20 -5.97
CA ALA A 34 1.55 -8.63 -6.64
C ALA A 34 1.20 -7.99 -7.99
N ASN A 35 0.32 -8.61 -8.79
CA ASN A 35 -0.13 -8.06 -10.06
C ASN A 35 -0.82 -6.71 -9.92
N TYR A 36 -1.64 -6.53 -8.89
CA TYR A 36 -2.32 -5.26 -8.63
C TYR A 36 -1.40 -4.22 -7.96
N LEU A 37 -0.45 -4.66 -7.14
CA LEU A 37 0.59 -3.78 -6.60
C LEU A 37 1.41 -3.15 -7.72
N ALA A 38 1.87 -3.95 -8.69
CA ALA A 38 2.65 -3.48 -9.83
C ALA A 38 1.94 -2.40 -10.67
N LYS A 39 0.60 -2.39 -10.69
CA LYS A 39 -0.22 -1.39 -11.40
C LYS A 39 -0.36 -0.06 -10.67
N SER A 40 -0.05 -0.02 -9.38
CA SER A 40 -0.30 1.14 -8.52
C SER A 40 0.97 1.73 -7.92
N PHE A 41 1.95 0.90 -7.58
CA PHE A 41 3.06 1.27 -6.72
C PHE A 41 3.87 2.44 -7.26
N SER A 42 4.24 2.45 -8.54
CA SER A 42 5.03 3.54 -9.13
C SER A 42 4.28 4.89 -9.15
N VAL A 43 2.96 4.87 -9.32
CA VAL A 43 2.13 6.09 -9.31
C VAL A 43 2.02 6.64 -7.89
N LEU A 44 1.78 5.77 -6.91
CA LEU A 44 1.54 6.16 -5.51
C LEU A 44 2.82 6.36 -4.71
N THR A 45 3.99 6.02 -5.27
CA THR A 45 5.31 6.30 -4.68
C THR A 45 6.07 7.43 -5.39
N ALA A 46 5.50 8.02 -6.43
CA ALA A 46 6.09 9.14 -7.16
C ALA A 46 6.30 10.38 -6.26
N GLU A 47 7.21 11.26 -6.67
CA GLU A 47 7.44 12.54 -5.97
C GLU A 47 6.18 13.42 -5.91
N THR A 48 5.34 13.34 -6.94
CA THR A 48 4.07 14.07 -7.04
C THR A 48 2.95 13.47 -6.18
N ALA A 49 3.13 12.25 -5.64
CA ALA A 49 2.14 11.65 -4.75
C ALA A 49 2.05 12.40 -3.42
N GLN A 50 0.89 12.35 -2.78
CA GLN A 50 0.72 12.87 -1.44
C GLN A 50 1.51 12.03 -0.43
N PRO A 51 1.98 12.61 0.70
CA PRO A 51 2.72 11.88 1.71
C PRO A 51 2.00 10.62 2.22
N TRP A 52 0.70 10.70 2.45
CA TRP A 52 -0.11 9.56 2.90
C TRP A 52 -0.23 8.47 1.83
N GLU A 53 -0.24 8.82 0.54
CA GLU A 53 -0.30 7.85 -0.56
C GLU A 53 0.95 6.99 -0.58
N ARG A 54 2.13 7.61 -0.42
CA ARG A 54 3.41 6.89 -0.34
C ARG A 54 3.46 5.96 0.86
N ALA A 55 3.08 6.47 2.02
CA ALA A 55 3.02 5.71 3.26
C ALA A 55 2.12 4.47 3.12
N LEU A 56 0.91 4.65 2.58
CA LEU A 56 -0.03 3.56 2.35
C LEU A 56 0.49 2.57 1.30
N ALA A 57 1.11 3.04 0.21
CA ALA A 57 1.68 2.17 -0.81
C ALA A 57 2.77 1.25 -0.24
N HIS A 58 3.63 1.76 0.64
CA HIS A 58 4.61 0.93 1.35
C HIS A 58 3.93 -0.04 2.33
N ALA A 59 2.88 0.36 3.05
CA ALA A 59 2.14 -0.55 3.93
C ALA A 59 1.49 -1.71 3.14
N VAL A 60 0.89 -1.43 1.99
CA VAL A 60 0.31 -2.46 1.13
C VAL A 60 1.39 -3.36 0.52
N ALA A 61 2.52 -2.80 0.07
CA ALA A 61 3.65 -3.57 -0.41
C ALA A 61 4.21 -4.51 0.67
N ALA A 62 4.25 -4.08 1.94
CA ALA A 62 4.63 -4.93 3.07
C ALA A 62 3.67 -6.13 3.20
N ASN A 63 2.35 -5.90 3.14
CA ASN A 63 1.37 -6.99 3.20
C ASN A 63 1.54 -7.99 2.04
N VAL A 64 1.75 -7.47 0.82
CA VAL A 64 1.97 -8.29 -0.38
C VAL A 64 3.25 -9.12 -0.24
N ALA A 65 4.34 -8.52 0.21
CA ALA A 65 5.61 -9.23 0.44
C ALA A 65 5.45 -10.31 1.53
N SER A 66 4.73 -10.01 2.61
CA SER A 66 4.39 -10.99 3.64
C SER A 66 3.59 -12.17 3.08
N ALA A 67 2.56 -11.90 2.27
CA ALA A 67 1.77 -12.95 1.61
C ALA A 67 2.61 -13.79 0.61
N ASN A 68 3.66 -13.21 0.03
CA ASN A 68 4.62 -13.90 -0.84
C ASN A 68 5.76 -14.62 -0.08
N GLY A 69 5.83 -14.53 1.26
CA GLY A 69 6.95 -15.09 2.04
C GLY A 69 8.28 -14.35 1.86
N GLN A 70 8.25 -13.15 1.28
CA GLN A 70 9.41 -12.31 0.99
C GLN A 70 9.80 -11.51 2.24
N THR A 71 10.57 -12.13 3.13
CA THR A 71 10.82 -11.61 4.48
C THR A 71 11.60 -10.29 4.48
N ALA A 72 12.61 -10.15 3.61
CA ALA A 72 13.44 -8.96 3.54
C ALA A 72 12.65 -7.76 2.99
N GLU A 73 11.89 -7.98 1.91
CA GLU A 73 11.03 -6.98 1.29
C GLU A 73 9.90 -6.58 2.22
N HIS A 74 9.31 -7.53 2.93
CA HIS A 74 8.32 -7.27 3.96
C HIS A 74 8.87 -6.32 5.03
N ALA A 75 10.04 -6.63 5.60
CA ALA A 75 10.67 -5.79 6.62
C ALA A 75 10.98 -4.38 6.09
N ALA A 76 11.55 -4.28 4.88
CA ALA A 76 11.92 -3.01 4.27
C ALA A 76 10.70 -2.11 4.01
N HIS A 77 9.64 -2.65 3.40
CA HIS A 77 8.42 -1.90 3.14
C HIS A 77 7.68 -1.53 4.44
N TYR A 78 7.64 -2.43 5.42
CA TYR A 78 7.02 -2.17 6.72
C TYR A 78 7.72 -1.03 7.46
N GLN A 79 9.06 -1.05 7.48
CA GLN A 79 9.85 0.02 8.08
C GLN A 79 9.59 1.35 7.37
N LYS A 80 9.63 1.36 6.02
CA LYS A 80 9.41 2.58 5.25
C LYS A 80 8.03 3.18 5.49
N ALA A 81 6.99 2.34 5.53
CA ALA A 81 5.64 2.77 5.86
C ALA A 81 5.59 3.37 7.27
N SER A 82 6.19 2.71 8.25
CA SER A 82 6.22 3.18 9.64
C SER A 82 6.89 4.55 9.78
N GLU A 83 8.05 4.75 9.15
CA GLU A 83 8.76 6.03 9.11
C GLU A 83 7.94 7.14 8.45
N GLN A 84 7.32 6.84 7.30
CA GLN A 84 6.52 7.82 6.56
C GLN A 84 5.24 8.20 7.30
N ILE A 85 4.58 7.24 7.95
CA ILE A 85 3.38 7.47 8.76
C ILE A 85 3.70 8.36 9.96
N ALA A 86 4.80 8.08 10.67
CA ALA A 86 5.25 8.90 11.79
C ALA A 86 5.57 10.34 11.37
N ALA A 87 6.01 10.55 10.13
CA ALA A 87 6.33 11.86 9.57
C ALA A 87 5.11 12.62 9.00
N LEU A 88 3.90 12.03 8.97
CA LEU A 88 2.71 12.73 8.46
C LEU A 88 2.36 13.93 9.36
N PRO A 89 2.08 15.11 8.78
CA PRO A 89 1.74 16.30 9.56
C PRO A 89 0.31 16.22 10.12
N ASP A 90 -0.61 15.62 9.37
CA ASP A 90 -2.00 15.48 9.76
C ASP A 90 -2.18 14.31 10.75
N ALA A 91 -2.76 14.60 11.91
CA ALA A 91 -2.92 13.63 12.99
C ALA A 91 -4.00 12.59 12.70
N GLU A 92 -5.04 12.95 11.93
CA GLU A 92 -6.12 12.05 11.55
C GLU A 92 -5.64 11.06 10.49
N GLU A 93 -4.97 11.55 9.43
CA GLU A 93 -4.33 10.69 8.42
C GLU A 93 -3.35 9.72 9.08
N ARG A 94 -2.50 10.22 9.99
CA ARG A 94 -1.56 9.38 10.74
C ARG A 94 -2.29 8.28 11.52
N ALA A 95 -3.34 8.61 12.27
CA ALA A 95 -4.09 7.63 13.04
C ALA A 95 -4.75 6.54 12.17
N ILE A 96 -5.28 6.91 11.00
CA ILE A 96 -5.87 5.97 10.03
C ILE A 96 -4.80 5.00 9.50
N LEU A 97 -3.63 5.51 9.12
CA LEU A 97 -2.57 4.68 8.56
C LEU A 97 -1.87 3.84 9.64
N GLU A 98 -1.73 4.33 10.87
CA GLU A 98 -1.29 3.52 12.02
C GLU A 98 -2.25 2.36 12.31
N ALA A 99 -3.57 2.59 12.19
CA ALA A 99 -4.54 1.50 12.28
C ALA A 99 -4.35 0.46 11.16
N THR A 100 -4.00 0.90 9.95
CA THR A 100 -3.68 0.01 8.83
C THR A 100 -2.43 -0.84 9.11
N LEU A 101 -1.35 -0.25 9.62
CA LEU A 101 -0.14 -1.01 9.96
C LEU A 101 -0.37 -2.06 11.05
N ARG A 102 -1.22 -1.77 12.03
CA ARG A 102 -1.50 -2.68 13.15
C ARG A 102 -2.14 -4.01 12.74
N VAL A 103 -2.82 -4.05 11.60
CA VAL A 103 -3.45 -5.28 11.10
C VAL A 103 -2.56 -6.07 10.14
N LEU A 104 -1.38 -5.54 9.79
CA LEU A 104 -0.41 -6.25 8.97
C LEU A 104 0.43 -7.20 9.83
N PRO A 105 0.94 -8.30 9.25
CA PRO A 105 1.93 -9.15 9.92
C PRO A 105 3.14 -8.31 10.37
N VAL A 106 3.58 -8.49 11.62
CA VAL A 106 4.78 -7.81 12.11
C VAL A 106 6.02 -8.53 11.56
N PRO A 107 7.00 -7.83 10.97
CA PRO A 107 8.24 -8.46 10.50
C PRO A 107 8.98 -9.16 11.65
N ILE A 108 9.44 -10.39 11.40
CA ILE A 108 10.30 -11.13 12.32
C ILE A 108 11.74 -10.64 12.08
N ARG A 109 12.46 -10.31 13.16
CA ARG A 109 13.88 -9.92 13.10
C ARG A 109 14.78 -11.12 12.83
#